data_AF-A0A7Y1Y253-F1
#
_entry.id   AF-A0A7Y1Y253-F1
#
_cell.length_a   1.000
_cell.length_b   1.000
_cell.length_c   1.000
_cell.angle_alpha   90.00
_cell.angle_beta   90.00
_cell.angle_gamma   90.00
#
_symmetry.space_group_name_H-M   'P 1'
#
loop_
_entity.id
_entity.type
_entity.pdbx_description
1 polymer ?
#
loop_
_entity_poly.entity_id
_entity_poly.type
_entity_poly.pdbx_seq_one_letter_code
_entity_poly.pdbx_strand_id
1 'polypeptide(L)'
;GVDVNDEENADEQMNFGFSTGDESIPEAYIYITAYPLPDEMKDISVDSPLYWYDKSFKGFVIKYNDLINTEDPAQQLYDCLVKIQKETSKLMMN
;
A
#
# COMPACT_ATOMS: atom_id res chain seq x y z
N GLY A 1 -14.20 -2.32 28.37
CA GLY A 1 -13.05 -1.91 27.54
C GLY A 1 -13.13 -2.75 26.31
N VAL A 2 -13.16 -2.12 25.14
CA VAL A 2 -13.29 -2.84 23.86
C VAL A 2 -12.02 -3.66 23.63
N ASP A 3 -12.17 -4.88 23.10
CA ASP A 3 -11.07 -5.80 22.83
C ASP A 3 -10.26 -5.28 21.62
N VAL A 4 -8.95 -5.14 21.79
CA VAL A 4 -8.03 -4.66 20.74
C VAL A 4 -7.81 -5.68 19.62
N ASN A 5 -8.35 -6.90 19.75
CA ASN A 5 -8.28 -7.95 18.74
C ASN A 5 -9.61 -8.14 17.99
N ASP A 6 -10.58 -7.27 18.21
CA ASP A 6 -11.84 -7.29 17.48
C ASP A 6 -11.66 -6.55 16.15
N GLU A 7 -11.48 -7.30 15.07
CA GLU A 7 -11.35 -6.79 13.70
C GLU A 7 -12.55 -5.88 13.32
N GLU A 8 -13.75 -6.14 13.84
CA GLU A 8 -14.93 -5.28 13.59
C GLU A 8 -14.84 -3.90 14.28
N ASN A 9 -13.89 -3.70 15.20
CA ASN A 9 -13.65 -2.45 15.93
C ASN A 9 -12.26 -1.82 15.65
N ALA A 10 -11.49 -2.35 14.69
CA ALA A 10 -10.26 -1.69 14.29
C ALA A 10 -10.60 -0.40 13.52
N ASP A 11 -10.18 0.74 14.07
CA ASP A 11 -10.35 2.05 13.42
C ASP A 11 -9.79 2.02 11.98
N GLU A 12 -10.42 2.79 11.10
CA GLU A 12 -9.95 3.01 9.73
C GLU A 12 -8.47 3.40 9.71
N GLN A 13 -7.66 2.57 9.07
CA GLN A 13 -6.21 2.77 9.03
C GLN A 13 -5.60 2.40 7.69
N MET A 14 -4.50 3.08 7.38
CA MET A 14 -3.61 2.74 6.28
C MET A 14 -2.25 2.34 6.83
N ASN A 15 -1.70 1.23 6.33
CA ASN A 15 -0.38 0.74 6.69
C ASN A 15 0.61 0.99 5.56
N PHE A 16 1.78 1.50 5.92
CA PHE A 16 2.92 1.68 5.04
C PHE A 16 4.07 0.89 5.63
N GLY A 17 4.57 -0.09 4.89
CA GLY A 17 5.60 -0.98 5.40
C GLY A 17 6.64 -1.34 4.38
N PHE A 18 7.71 -1.97 4.86
CA PHE A 18 8.80 -2.47 4.05
C PHE A 18 9.04 -3.93 4.43
N SER A 19 9.16 -4.78 3.42
CA SER A 19 9.49 -6.19 3.56
C SER A 19 10.82 -6.45 2.85
N THR A 20 11.62 -7.35 3.42
CA THR A 20 12.84 -7.84 2.78
C THR A 20 12.57 -8.91 1.71
N GLY A 21 11.30 -9.26 1.50
CA GLY A 21 10.83 -10.31 0.60
C GLY A 21 10.04 -11.39 1.34
N ASP A 22 9.18 -12.08 0.61
CA ASP A 22 8.40 -13.24 1.07
C ASP A 22 8.28 -14.29 -0.05
N GLU A 23 7.54 -15.39 0.19
CA GLU A 23 7.36 -16.45 -0.81
C GLU A 23 6.67 -15.98 -2.10
N SER A 24 5.91 -14.89 -2.03
CA SER A 24 5.11 -14.35 -3.11
C SER A 24 5.81 -13.24 -3.89
N ILE A 25 6.62 -12.42 -3.20
CA ILE A 25 7.49 -11.37 -3.74
C ILE A 25 8.89 -11.60 -3.13
N PRO A 26 9.80 -12.33 -3.82
CA PRO A 26 11.06 -12.79 -3.24
C PRO A 26 12.16 -11.72 -3.10
N GLU A 27 11.87 -10.48 -3.47
CA GLU A 27 12.78 -9.33 -3.37
C GLU A 27 12.24 -8.30 -2.38
N ALA A 28 13.05 -7.33 -1.95
CA ALA A 28 12.59 -6.29 -1.05
C ALA A 28 11.52 -5.39 -1.70
N TYR A 29 10.51 -5.00 -0.94
CA TYR A 29 9.42 -4.15 -1.42
C TYR A 29 8.81 -3.29 -0.32
N ILE A 30 8.25 -2.16 -0.74
CA ILE A 30 7.36 -1.32 0.07
C ILE A 30 5.92 -1.72 -0.24
N TYR A 31 5.08 -1.82 0.78
CA TYR A 31 3.66 -2.14 0.62
C TYR A 31 2.78 -1.07 1.28
N ILE A 32 1.60 -0.89 0.69
CA ILE A 32 0.55 0.00 1.18
C ILE A 32 -0.76 -0.77 1.24
N THR A 33 -1.34 -0.92 2.42
CA THR A 33 -2.63 -1.59 2.65
C THR A 33 -3.58 -0.69 3.43
N ALA A 34 -4.88 -0.99 3.36
CA ALA A 34 -5.91 -0.28 4.10
C ALA A 34 -6.82 -1.28 4.84
N TYR A 35 -7.30 -0.88 6.00
CA TYR A 35 -8.29 -1.63 6.78
C TYR A 35 -9.40 -0.68 7.28
N PRO A 36 -10.69 -1.02 7.08
CA PRO A 36 -11.15 -2.03 6.13
C PRO A 36 -10.68 -1.70 4.70
N LEU A 37 -10.56 -2.71 3.83
CA LEU A 37 -10.11 -2.51 2.45
C LEU A 37 -11.23 -1.90 1.60
N PRO A 38 -11.09 -0.69 1.04
CA PRO A 38 -12.08 -0.16 0.12
C PRO A 38 -12.06 -0.94 -1.20
N ASP A 39 -13.23 -1.33 -1.71
CA ASP A 39 -13.35 -2.13 -2.93
C ASP A 39 -12.77 -1.42 -4.17
N GLU A 40 -12.88 -0.09 -4.20
CA GLU A 40 -12.40 0.80 -5.26
C GLU A 40 -10.90 1.11 -5.15
N MET A 41 -10.22 0.68 -4.07
CA MET A 41 -8.78 0.95 -3.89
C MET A 41 -7.95 0.38 -5.05
N LYS A 42 -8.34 -0.78 -5.59
CA LYS A 42 -7.69 -1.42 -6.75
C LYS A 42 -7.82 -0.62 -8.05
N ASP A 43 -8.79 0.29 -8.13
CA ASP A 43 -9.12 1.05 -9.34
C ASP A 43 -8.37 2.40 -9.38
N ILE A 44 -7.58 2.71 -8.34
CA ILE A 44 -6.71 3.90 -8.34
C ILE A 44 -5.66 3.73 -9.44
N SER A 45 -5.66 4.65 -10.41
CA SER A 45 -4.67 4.66 -11.50
C SER A 45 -3.27 4.87 -10.96
N VAL A 46 -2.35 3.96 -11.27
CA VAL A 46 -0.96 4.00 -10.83
C VAL A 46 -0.01 3.88 -12.02
N ASP A 47 1.19 4.43 -11.84
CA ASP A 47 2.28 4.36 -12.80
C ASP A 47 3.47 3.66 -12.13
N SER A 48 4.34 3.03 -12.93
CA SER A 48 5.59 2.44 -12.45
C SER A 48 6.38 3.46 -11.62
N PRO A 49 6.97 3.07 -10.47
CA PRO A 49 7.19 1.70 -9.99
C PRO A 49 6.07 1.11 -9.11
N LEU A 50 4.94 1.80 -8.99
CA LEU A 50 3.82 1.39 -8.14
C LEU A 50 2.84 0.48 -8.91
N TYR A 51 2.42 -0.62 -8.30
CA TYR A 51 1.42 -1.51 -8.89
C TYR A 51 0.49 -2.12 -7.86
N TRP A 52 -0.71 -2.51 -8.30
CA TRP A 52 -1.67 -3.23 -7.46
C TRP A 52 -1.27 -4.71 -7.32
N TYR A 53 -1.42 -5.24 -6.11
CA TYR A 53 -1.12 -6.62 -5.75
C TYR A 53 -2.34 -7.27 -5.09
N ASP A 54 -2.70 -8.49 -5.52
CA ASP A 54 -3.93 -9.18 -5.12
C ASP A 54 -3.74 -10.67 -4.79
N LYS A 55 -2.51 -11.08 -4.45
CA LYS A 55 -2.21 -12.48 -4.11
C LYS A 55 -2.25 -12.72 -2.60
N SER A 56 -1.09 -12.77 -1.93
CA SER A 56 -0.98 -13.07 -0.49
C SER A 56 -1.62 -11.99 0.38
N PHE A 57 -1.71 -10.76 -0.13
CA PHE A 57 -2.47 -9.66 0.43
C PHE A 57 -3.02 -8.78 -0.70
N LYS A 58 -3.93 -7.87 -0.36
CA LYS A 58 -4.46 -6.85 -1.28
C LYS A 58 -3.91 -5.49 -0.90
N GLY A 59 -3.27 -4.81 -1.85
CA GLY A 59 -2.68 -3.50 -1.64
C GLY A 59 -1.76 -3.06 -2.76
N PHE A 60 -1.12 -1.91 -2.59
CA PHE A 60 -0.11 -1.44 -3.53
C PHE A 60 1.29 -1.90 -3.13
N VAL A 61 2.12 -2.14 -4.12
CA VAL A 61 3.52 -2.53 -3.94
C VAL A 61 4.43 -1.67 -4.79
N ILE A 62 5.58 -1.32 -4.23
CA ILE A 62 6.74 -0.79 -4.95
C ILE A 62 7.91 -1.73 -4.68
N LYS A 63 8.41 -2.41 -5.70
CA LYS A 63 9.62 -3.22 -5.56
C LYS A 63 10.82 -2.31 -5.38
N TYR A 64 11.71 -2.66 -4.46
CA TYR A 64 12.89 -1.85 -4.16
C TYR A 64 13.78 -1.67 -5.39
N ASN A 65 13.99 -2.73 -6.17
CA ASN A 65 14.79 -2.67 -7.40
C ASN A 65 14.16 -1.75 -8.45
N ASP A 66 12.85 -1.75 -8.60
CA ASP A 66 12.19 -0.84 -9.55
C ASP A 66 12.31 0.61 -9.09
N LEU A 67 12.20 0.86 -7.78
CA LEU A 67 12.31 2.20 -7.20
C LEU A 67 13.71 2.80 -7.37
N ILE A 68 14.78 2.06 -7.03
CA ILE A 68 16.15 2.59 -7.09
C ILE A 68 16.65 2.86 -8.52
N ASN A 69 15.97 2.31 -9.53
CA ASN A 69 16.27 2.53 -10.94
C ASN A 69 15.50 3.72 -11.55
N THR A 70 14.75 4.47 -10.74
CA THR A 70 14.12 5.74 -11.16
C THR A 70 15.11 6.91 -11.06
N GLU A 71 14.82 8.01 -11.75
CA GLU A 71 15.71 9.19 -11.78
C GLU A 71 15.91 9.82 -10.40
N ASP A 72 14.84 9.88 -9.58
CA ASP A 72 14.86 10.36 -8.20
C ASP A 72 14.04 9.41 -7.30
N PRO A 73 14.66 8.34 -6.77
CA PRO A 73 13.96 7.33 -5.98
C PRO A 73 13.29 7.88 -4.72
N ALA A 74 13.86 8.92 -4.11
CA ALA A 74 13.30 9.51 -2.90
C ALA A 74 12.03 10.30 -3.22
N GLN A 75 12.07 11.13 -4.26
CA GLN A 75 10.91 11.88 -4.72
C GLN A 75 9.82 10.94 -5.25
N GLN A 76 10.20 9.93 -6.02
CA GLN A 76 9.26 8.94 -6.56
C GLN A 76 8.53 8.18 -5.45
N LEU A 77 9.26 7.76 -4.40
CA LEU A 77 8.64 7.12 -3.25
C LEU A 77 7.64 8.07 -2.58
N TYR A 78 8.06 9.29 -2.27
CA TYR A 78 7.20 10.30 -1.64
C TYR A 78 5.90 10.52 -2.44
N ASP A 79 6.01 10.70 -3.76
CA ASP A 79 4.85 10.92 -4.63
C ASP A 79 3.89 9.73 -4.63
N CYS A 80 4.42 8.50 -4.67
CA CYS A 80 3.61 7.28 -4.57
C CYS A 80 2.89 7.19 -3.23
N LEU A 81 3.59 7.43 -2.10
CA LEU A 81 3.00 7.37 -0.77
C LEU A 81 1.89 8.41 -0.59
N VAL A 82 2.14 9.66 -0.99
CA VAL A 82 1.17 10.75 -0.90
C VAL A 82 -0.04 10.49 -1.80
N LYS A 83 0.17 10.04 -3.04
CA LYS A 83 -0.92 9.72 -3.98
C LYS A 83 -1.85 8.67 -3.40
N ILE A 84 -1.31 7.53 -2.94
CA ILE A 84 -2.14 6.43 -2.42
C ILE A 84 -2.82 6.82 -1.10
N GLN A 85 -2.14 7.52 -0.20
CA GLN A 85 -2.76 8.04 1.03
C GLN A 85 -3.95 8.95 0.70
N LYS A 86 -3.77 9.90 -0.21
CA LYS A 86 -4.81 10.86 -0.58
C LYS A 86 -5.99 10.21 -1.29
N GLU A 87 -5.75 9.29 -2.22
CA GLU A 87 -6.85 8.65 -2.95
C GLU A 87 -7.59 7.65 -2.06
N THR A 88 -6.89 6.85 -1.26
CA THR A 88 -7.52 5.85 -0.38
C THR A 88 -8.30 6.50 0.76
N SER A 89 -7.79 7.59 1.35
CA SER A 89 -8.52 8.30 2.42
C SER A 89 -9.89 8.83 1.97
N LYS A 90 -10.05 9.23 0.71
CA LYS A 90 -11.37 9.61 0.16
C LYS A 90 -12.33 8.44 0.07
N LEU A 91 -11.83 7.21 -0.07
CA LEU A 91 -12.65 6.00 -0.15
C LEU A 91 -13.06 5.52 1.24
N MET A 92 -12.22 5.75 2.25
CA MET A 92 -12.48 5.33 3.63
C MET A 92 -13.44 6.28 4.36
N MET A 93 -13.46 7.58 4.02
CA MET A 93 -14.34 8.58 4.64
C MET A 93 -15.82 8.54 4.17
N ASN A 94 -16.23 7.54 3.38
CA ASN A 94 -17.57 7.46 2.78
C ASN A 94 -18.50 6.47 3.47
#